data_AF-A0A8C2K6M4-F1
#
_entry.id   AF-A0A8C2K6M4-F1
#
_cell.length_a   1.000
_cell.length_b   1.000
_cell.length_c   1.000
_cell.angle_alpha   90.00
_cell.angle_beta   90.00
_cell.angle_gamma   90.00
#
_symmetry.space_group_name_H-M   'P 1'
#
loop_
_entity.id
_entity.type
_entity.pdbx_description
1 polymer ?
#
loop_
_entity_poly.entity_id
_entity_poly.type
_entity_poly.pdbx_seq_one_letter_code
_entity_poly.pdbx_strand_id
1 'polypeptide(L)'
;MVDKNIYIVQGEISVVVAAIKRNSRWSTHTPLDEEQDPLLNSFSHLKETLNYIKDLSDVEPNVFLRPFLEVVRSEDTTGPITGLALTSVNKFLSYGLIVDTVTQMK
;
A
#
# COMPACT_ATOMS: atom_id res chain seq x y z
N MET A 1 19.29 1.59 -13.18
CA MET A 1 18.59 0.38 -12.70
C MET A 1 17.50 0.88 -11.75
N VAL A 2 16.27 0.39 -11.85
CA VAL A 2 15.16 0.80 -10.98
C VAL A 2 15.42 0.26 -9.57
N ASP A 3 15.15 1.05 -8.54
CA ASP A 3 15.34 0.65 -7.14
C ASP A 3 14.49 -0.60 -6.80
N LYS A 4 15.14 -1.61 -6.21
CA LYS A 4 14.50 -2.85 -5.75
C LYS A 4 13.36 -2.58 -4.76
N ASN A 5 13.46 -1.50 -3.99
CA ASN A 5 12.49 -1.17 -2.96
C ASN A 5 11.12 -0.79 -3.55
N ILE A 6 11.10 -0.23 -4.77
CA ILE A 6 9.85 0.06 -5.49
C ILE A 6 9.07 -1.24 -5.73
N TYR A 7 9.76 -2.32 -6.12
CA TYR A 7 9.13 -3.62 -6.37
C TYR A 7 8.62 -4.29 -5.08
N ILE A 8 9.26 -4.02 -3.94
CA ILE A 8 8.74 -4.47 -2.63
C ILE A 8 7.37 -3.82 -2.38
N VAL A 9 7.27 -2.51 -2.51
CA VAL A 9 6.01 -1.78 -2.28
C VAL A 9 4.95 -2.24 -3.29
N GLN A 10 5.28 -2.36 -4.58
CA GLN A 10 4.36 -2.85 -5.61
C GLN A 10 3.86 -4.28 -5.36
N GLY A 11 4.73 -5.15 -4.83
CA GLY A 11 4.37 -6.50 -4.41
C GLY A 11 3.34 -6.49 -3.29
N GLU A 12 3.57 -5.68 -2.26
CA GLU A 12 2.62 -5.55 -1.14
C GLU A 12 1.28 -4.92 -1.56
N ILE A 13 1.29 -3.91 -2.45
CA ILE A 13 0.07 -3.35 -3.05
C ILE A 13 -0.76 -4.48 -3.70
N SER A 14 -0.11 -5.33 -4.50
CA SER A 14 -0.80 -6.40 -5.23
C SER A 14 -1.46 -7.41 -4.29
N VAL A 15 -0.80 -7.74 -3.18
CA VAL A 15 -1.34 -8.66 -2.17
C VAL A 15 -2.58 -8.08 -1.48
N VAL A 16 -2.51 -6.83 -1.03
CA VAL A 16 -3.61 -6.19 -0.29
C VAL A 16 -4.80 -5.90 -1.22
N VAL A 17 -4.57 -5.37 -2.41
CA VAL A 17 -5.63 -5.11 -3.41
C VAL A 17 -6.34 -6.40 -3.80
N ALA A 18 -5.59 -7.50 -4.01
CA ALA A 18 -6.21 -8.79 -4.33
C ALA A 18 -7.09 -9.31 -3.20
N ALA A 19 -6.74 -9.03 -1.93
CA ALA A 19 -7.56 -9.40 -0.79
C ALA A 19 -8.83 -8.55 -0.66
N ILE A 20 -8.72 -7.23 -0.85
CA ILE A 20 -9.87 -6.30 -0.84
C ILE A 20 -10.90 -6.72 -1.90
N LYS A 21 -10.46 -6.93 -3.14
CA LYS A 21 -11.35 -7.36 -4.24
C LYS A 21 -12.02 -8.73 -4.01
N ARG A 22 -11.42 -9.59 -3.18
CA ARG A 22 -11.93 -10.94 -2.86
C ARG A 22 -12.86 -11.00 -1.65
N ASN A 23 -12.96 -9.94 -0.83
CA ASN A 23 -13.81 -9.91 0.36
C ASN A 23 -15.31 -9.73 0.05
N SER A 24 -15.70 -9.99 -1.20
CA SER A 24 -17.02 -9.87 -1.82
C SER A 24 -18.10 -10.83 -1.29
N ARG A 25 -17.99 -11.32 -0.05
CA ARG A 25 -18.95 -12.29 0.50
C ARG A 25 -20.38 -11.75 0.66
N TRP A 26 -20.65 -10.47 0.37
CA TRP A 26 -22.02 -9.92 0.25
C TRP A 26 -22.26 -8.87 -0.84
N SER A 27 -21.43 -8.74 -1.87
CA SER A 27 -21.72 -7.73 -2.89
C SER A 27 -21.34 -8.20 -4.29
N THR A 28 -22.34 -8.18 -5.18
CA THR A 28 -22.19 -8.05 -6.62
C THR A 28 -21.38 -6.78 -6.92
N HIS A 29 -20.06 -6.80 -6.71
CA HIS A 29 -19.19 -5.70 -7.12
C HIS A 29 -19.18 -5.69 -8.64
N THR A 30 -19.90 -4.73 -9.18
CA THR A 30 -19.69 -4.31 -10.55
C THR A 30 -18.33 -3.61 -10.62
N PRO A 31 -17.66 -3.58 -11.79
CA PRO A 31 -16.46 -2.78 -11.96
C PRO A 31 -16.60 -1.32 -11.50
N LEU A 32 -17.83 -0.77 -11.57
CA LEU A 32 -18.17 0.57 -11.09
C LEU A 32 -18.05 0.71 -9.56
N ASP A 33 -18.34 -0.35 -8.80
CA ASP A 33 -18.21 -0.34 -7.35
C ASP A 33 -16.73 -0.38 -6.93
N GLU A 34 -15.87 -1.06 -7.72
CA GLU A 34 -14.42 -1.03 -7.49
C GLU A 34 -13.81 0.36 -7.75
N GLU A 35 -14.31 1.08 -8.76
CA GLU A 35 -13.88 2.46 -9.05
C GLU A 35 -14.30 3.47 -7.98
N GLN A 36 -15.33 3.15 -7.19
CA GLN A 36 -15.81 4.01 -6.11
C GLN A 36 -15.20 3.66 -4.74
N ASP A 37 -14.51 2.51 -4.61
CA ASP A 37 -13.89 2.11 -3.36
C ASP A 37 -12.69 3.03 -3.03
N PRO A 38 -12.73 3.76 -1.89
CA PRO A 38 -11.70 4.73 -1.55
C PRO A 38 -10.34 4.07 -1.27
N LEU A 39 -10.31 2.83 -0.77
CA LEU A 39 -9.07 2.09 -0.51
C LEU A 39 -8.44 1.67 -1.84
N LEU A 40 -9.23 1.12 -2.77
CA LEU A 40 -8.73 0.75 -4.11
C LEU A 40 -8.20 1.97 -4.87
N ASN A 41 -8.88 3.11 -4.77
CA ASN A 41 -8.42 4.37 -5.37
C ASN A 41 -7.09 4.85 -4.77
N SER A 42 -6.95 4.77 -3.44
CA SER A 42 -5.70 5.11 -2.73
C SER A 42 -4.51 4.25 -3.22
N PHE A 43 -4.72 2.94 -3.40
CA PHE A 43 -3.70 2.04 -3.97
C PHE A 43 -3.42 2.30 -5.44
N SER A 44 -4.43 2.65 -6.25
CA SER A 44 -4.24 3.00 -7.66
C SER A 44 -3.35 4.23 -7.80
N HIS A 45 -3.62 5.28 -7.01
CA HIS A 45 -2.82 6.50 -7.02
C HIS A 45 -1.36 6.26 -6.57
N LEU A 46 -1.16 5.42 -5.55
CA LEU A 46 0.18 5.03 -5.14
C LEU A 46 0.90 4.27 -6.27
N LYS A 47 0.22 3.33 -6.94
CA LYS A 47 0.82 2.57 -8.05
C LYS A 47 1.25 3.48 -9.20
N GLU A 48 0.42 4.47 -9.55
CA GLU A 48 0.78 5.50 -10.54
C GLU A 48 2.04 6.26 -10.10
N THR A 49 2.07 6.76 -8.87
CA THR A 49 3.24 7.46 -8.31
C THR A 49 4.51 6.61 -8.43
N LEU A 50 4.45 5.33 -8.06
CA LEU A 50 5.59 4.40 -8.13
C LEU A 50 6.05 4.10 -9.57
N ASN A 51 5.18 4.24 -10.57
CA ASN A 51 5.56 4.01 -11.98
C ASN A 51 6.40 5.15 -12.57
N TYR A 52 6.37 6.35 -11.97
CA TYR A 52 7.06 7.53 -12.48
C TYR A 52 8.38 7.85 -11.78
N ILE A 53 8.70 7.15 -10.69
CA ILE A 53 9.94 7.34 -9.93
C ILE A 53 11.00 6.30 -10.30
N LYS A 54 12.27 6.62 -10.04
CA LYS A 54 13.40 5.69 -10.25
C LYS A 54 14.00 5.18 -8.95
N ASP A 55 13.86 5.96 -7.88
CA ASP A 55 14.33 5.67 -6.53
C ASP A 55 13.18 5.88 -5.54
N LEU A 56 13.00 4.97 -4.58
CA LEU A 56 11.93 5.11 -3.59
C LEU A 56 12.18 6.29 -2.64
N SER A 57 13.43 6.71 -2.45
CA SER A 57 13.80 7.85 -1.60
C SER A 57 13.33 9.21 -2.15
N ASP A 58 12.94 9.27 -3.43
CA ASP A 58 12.32 10.45 -4.06
C ASP A 58 10.86 10.67 -3.57
N VAL A 59 10.31 9.73 -2.81
CA VAL A 59 8.93 9.75 -2.32
C VAL A 59 8.92 9.77 -0.79
N GLU A 60 8.16 10.70 -0.21
CA GLU A 60 8.00 10.75 1.24
C GLU A 60 7.37 9.44 1.76
N PRO A 61 7.87 8.86 2.86
CA PRO A 61 7.35 7.59 3.39
C PRO A 61 5.83 7.54 3.60
N ASN A 62 5.24 8.66 3.99
CA ASN A 62 3.80 8.78 4.19
C ASN A 62 3.00 8.51 2.91
N VAL A 63 3.55 8.81 1.72
CA VAL A 63 2.87 8.60 0.44
C VAL A 63 2.62 7.11 0.21
N PHE A 64 3.63 6.26 0.45
CA PHE A 64 3.47 4.81 0.26
C PHE A 64 2.92 4.07 1.47
N LEU A 65 3.03 4.63 2.68
CA LEU A 65 2.43 4.04 3.89
C LEU A 65 0.93 4.28 4.00
N ARG A 66 0.47 5.46 3.59
CA ARG A 66 -0.90 5.91 3.84
C ARG A 66 -1.96 4.91 3.34
N PRO A 67 -1.91 4.36 2.11
CA PRO A 67 -2.95 3.41 1.66
C PRO A 67 -3.06 2.16 2.55
N PHE A 68 -1.93 1.64 3.06
CA PHE A 68 -1.94 0.50 3.97
C PHE A 68 -2.51 0.87 5.35
N LEU A 69 -2.21 2.06 5.85
CA LEU A 69 -2.78 2.56 7.12
C LEU A 69 -4.26 2.88 7.01
N GLU A 70 -4.74 3.29 5.84
CA GLU A 70 -6.18 3.47 5.56
C GLU A 70 -6.91 2.12 5.62
N VAL A 71 -6.31 1.03 5.11
CA VAL A 71 -6.87 -0.32 5.26
C VAL A 71 -6.98 -0.73 6.74
N VAL A 72 -5.93 -0.47 7.53
CA VAL A 72 -5.92 -0.81 8.98
C VAL A 72 -6.97 -0.03 9.78
N ARG A 73 -7.26 1.21 9.36
CA ARG A 73 -8.19 2.10 10.06
C ARG A 73 -9.62 1.98 9.56
N SER A 74 -9.85 1.36 8.41
CA SER A 74 -11.18 1.24 7.82
C SER A 74 -12.06 0.30 8.64
N GLU A 75 -13.28 0.73 8.91
CA GLU A 75 -14.30 -0.10 9.59
C GLU A 75 -14.86 -1.18 8.66
N ASP A 76 -14.66 -1.03 7.34
CA ASP A 76 -15.15 -1.95 6.31
C ASP A 76 -14.15 -3.08 5.99
N THR A 77 -12.98 -3.11 6.63
CA THR A 77 -11.98 -4.14 6.41
C THR A 77 -12.09 -5.26 7.43
N THR A 78 -11.97 -6.50 6.95
CA THR A 78 -12.01 -7.67 7.83
C THR A 78 -10.65 -7.90 8.49
N GLY A 79 -10.64 -8.65 9.61
CA GLY A 79 -9.42 -9.02 10.31
C GLY A 79 -8.30 -9.58 9.40
N PRO A 80 -8.59 -10.51 8.46
CA PRO A 80 -7.60 -10.99 7.51
C PRO A 80 -7.00 -9.90 6.59
N ILE A 81 -7.81 -8.96 6.08
CA ILE A 81 -7.32 -7.85 5.26
C ILE A 81 -6.45 -6.91 6.09
N THR A 82 -6.93 -6.55 7.28
CA THR A 82 -6.17 -5.73 8.24
C THR A 82 -4.82 -6.38 8.56
N GLY A 83 -4.80 -7.69 8.79
CA GLY A 83 -3.58 -8.46 9.04
C GLY A 83 -2.60 -8.42 7.86
N LEU A 84 -3.08 -8.46 6.62
CA LEU A 84 -2.23 -8.29 5.44
C LEU A 84 -1.61 -6.89 5.38
N ALA A 85 -2.40 -5.84 5.60
CA ALA A 85 -1.90 -4.47 5.59
C ALA A 85 -0.85 -4.24 6.70
N LEU A 86 -1.09 -4.73 7.91
CA LEU A 86 -0.11 -4.70 9.02
C LEU A 86 1.16 -5.47 8.67
N THR A 87 1.04 -6.62 8.01
CA THR A 87 2.19 -7.40 7.54
C THR A 87 3.04 -6.61 6.55
N SER A 88 2.40 -5.92 5.60
CA SER A 88 3.09 -5.05 4.64
C SER A 88 3.81 -3.89 5.33
N VAL A 89 3.15 -3.20 6.27
CA VAL A 89 3.78 -2.13 7.07
C VAL A 89 4.99 -2.66 7.85
N ASN A 90 4.87 -3.83 8.47
CA ASN A 90 5.98 -4.45 9.18
C ASN A 90 7.17 -4.78 8.25
N LYS A 91 6.92 -5.22 7.01
CA LYS A 91 7.98 -5.43 6.01
C LYS A 91 8.67 -4.13 5.64
N PHE A 92 7.92 -3.04 5.46
CA PHE A 92 8.51 -1.74 5.11
C PHE A 92 9.45 -1.24 6.21
N LEU A 93 9.06 -1.40 7.48
CA LEU A 93 9.93 -1.13 8.62
C LEU A 93 11.14 -2.06 8.66
N SER A 94 10.93 -3.38 8.54
CA SER A 94 11.98 -4.40 8.61
C SER A 94 13.02 -4.28 7.50
N TYR A 95 12.63 -3.76 6.34
CA TYR A 95 13.53 -3.52 5.20
C TYR A 95 14.15 -2.13 5.19
N GLY A 96 13.84 -1.28 6.18
CA GLY A 96 14.40 0.06 6.29
C GLY A 96 13.92 1.01 5.19
N LEU A 97 12.70 0.81 4.66
CA LEU A 97 12.11 1.72 3.66
C LEU A 97 11.72 3.07 4.26
N ILE A 98 11.61 3.11 5.59
CA ILE A 98 11.29 4.30 6.36
C ILE A 98 12.56 4.64 7.13
N VAL A 99 13.32 5.60 6.64
CA VAL A 99 14.56 6.04 7.28
C VAL A 99 14.25 7.28 8.11
N ASP A 100 14.67 7.26 9.37
CA ASP A 100 14.64 8.43 10.23
C ASP A 100 15.64 9.46 9.67
N THR A 101 15.15 10.63 9.25
CA THR A 101 15.97 11.72 8.68
C THR A 101 17.07 12.21 9.64
N VAL A 102 16.96 11.89 10.93
CA VAL A 102 17.95 12.21 11.97
C VAL A 102 19.28 11.45 11.78
N THR A 103 19.28 10.29 11.11
CA THR A 103 20.50 9.47 10.95
C THR A 103 21.42 9.95 9.82
N GLN A 104 20.93 10.81 8.91
CA GLN A 104 21.69 11.34 7.78
C GLN A 104 22.62 12.53 8.14
N MET A 105 22.63 12.96 9.41
CA MET A 105 23.47 14.07 9.90
C MET A 105 24.63 13.65 10.82
N LYS A 106 24.96 12.36 10.90
CA LYS A 106 26.16 11.84 11.56
C LYS A 106 27.07 11.18 10.53
#